data_AF-A0A851B1F2-F1
#
_entry.id   AF-A0A851B1F2-F1
#
_cell.length_a   1.000
_cell.length_b   1.000
_cell.length_c   1.000
_cell.angle_alpha   90.00
_cell.angle_beta   90.00
_cell.angle_gamma   90.00
#
_symmetry.space_group_name_H-M   'P 1'
#
loop_
_entity.id
_entity.type
_entity.pdbx_description
1 polymer ?
#
loop_
_entity_poly.entity_id
_entity_poly.type
_entity_poly.pdbx_seq_one_letter_code
_entity_poly.pdbx_strand_id
1 'polypeptide(L)'
;LKRLKERQLEGLLHAVESRGGARTPCLLLPAKADSRLGQHWYPLPVLLCKVFRWPDLRHCSEVKRLCCCESYGKAHSELVCCNPHHLSRLCELESPPPPYSRYPMDFLKPTADCPDSVPSSTETGGTNCVAPGGLS
;
A
#
# COMPACT_ATOMS: atom_id res chain seq x y z
N LEU A 1 -1.86 10.83 -22.48
CA LEU A 1 -2.51 9.60 -23.00
C LEU A 1 -2.01 9.17 -24.39
N LYS A 2 -1.63 10.08 -25.29
CA LYS A 2 -1.10 9.76 -26.65
C LYS A 2 0.15 8.85 -26.70
N ARG A 3 0.77 8.54 -25.56
CA ARG A 3 1.95 7.67 -25.44
C ARG A 3 1.59 6.20 -25.12
N LEU A 4 0.31 5.91 -24.86
CA LEU A 4 -0.16 4.55 -24.58
C LEU A 4 -0.32 3.79 -25.89
N LYS A 5 0.06 2.50 -25.89
CA LYS A 5 -0.25 1.58 -26.99
C LYS A 5 -1.75 1.26 -26.98
N GLU A 6 -2.29 0.84 -28.11
CA GLU A 6 -3.72 0.50 -28.27
C GLU A 6 -4.22 -0.49 -27.20
N ARG A 7 -3.55 -1.62 -27.02
CA ARG A 7 -3.86 -2.60 -25.96
C ARG A 7 -3.86 -2.00 -24.54
N GLN A 8 -2.96 -1.05 -24.27
CA GLN A 8 -2.90 -0.38 -22.96
C GLN A 8 -4.09 0.58 -22.79
N LEU A 9 -4.52 1.23 -23.87
CA LEU A 9 -5.67 2.12 -23.87
C LEU A 9 -6.97 1.34 -23.68
N GLU A 10 -7.15 0.21 -24.36
CA GLU A 10 -8.30 -0.68 -24.19
C GLU A 10 -8.42 -1.19 -22.75
N GLY A 11 -7.31 -1.66 -22.18
CA GLY A 11 -7.28 -2.10 -20.79
C GLY A 11 -7.62 -0.99 -19.80
N LEU A 12 -7.16 0.24 -20.05
CA LEU A 12 -7.51 1.41 -19.24
C LEU A 12 -8.99 1.78 -19.40
N LEU A 13 -9.51 1.78 -20.63
CA LEU A 13 -10.91 2.08 -20.92
C LEU A 13 -11.84 1.13 -20.16
N HIS A 14 -11.60 -0.18 -20.27
CA HIS A 14 -12.38 -1.19 -19.53
C HIS A 14 -12.33 -0.93 -18.01
N ALA A 15 -11.14 -0.62 -17.47
CA ALA A 15 -11.00 -0.36 -16.04
C ALA A 15 -11.84 0.83 -15.58
N VAL A 16 -11.83 1.91 -16.35
CA VAL A 16 -12.57 3.15 -16.06
C VAL A 16 -14.08 2.94 -16.20
N GLU A 17 -14.53 2.32 -17.30
CA GLU A 17 -15.96 2.07 -17.56
C GLU A 17 -16.58 1.14 -16.51
N SER A 18 -15.84 0.09 -16.11
CA SER A 18 -16.28 -0.82 -15.05
C SER A 18 -16.23 -0.20 -13.65
N ARG A 19 -15.62 0.97 -13.50
CA ARG A 19 -15.43 1.67 -12.21
C ARG A 19 -14.77 0.79 -11.14
N GLY A 20 -13.94 -0.17 -11.55
CA GLY A 20 -13.30 -1.15 -10.66
C GLY A 20 -14.15 -2.37 -10.32
N GLY A 21 -15.32 -2.53 -10.94
CA GLY A 21 -16.16 -3.74 -10.79
C GLY A 21 -15.61 -4.96 -11.54
N ALA A 22 -14.82 -4.74 -12.60
CA ALA A 22 -14.17 -5.81 -13.34
C ALA A 22 -12.68 -5.93 -12.98
N ARG A 23 -12.16 -7.16 -13.00
CA ARG A 23 -10.72 -7.41 -12.91
C ARG A 23 -10.07 -6.99 -14.22
N THR A 24 -9.20 -5.98 -14.15
CA THR A 24 -8.49 -5.44 -15.33
C THR A 24 -6.98 -5.58 -15.19
N PRO A 25 -6.23 -5.64 -16.30
CA PRO A 25 -4.79 -5.84 -16.23
C PRO A 25 -4.06 -4.62 -15.68
N CYS A 26 -2.81 -4.82 -15.25
CA CYS A 26 -1.92 -3.72 -14.89
C CYS A 26 -1.61 -2.84 -16.10
N LEU A 27 -1.75 -1.52 -15.94
CA LEU A 27 -1.22 -0.55 -16.88
C LEU A 27 0.23 -0.23 -16.54
N LEU A 28 1.17 -1.07 -16.99
CA LEU A 28 2.60 -0.90 -16.72
C LEU A 28 3.21 0.17 -17.63
N LEU A 29 3.73 1.23 -17.01
CA LEU A 29 4.34 2.38 -17.71
C LEU A 29 5.65 2.76 -17.04
N PRO A 30 6.57 3.45 -17.75
CA PRO A 30 7.85 3.85 -17.17
C PRO A 30 7.68 4.71 -15.90
N ALA A 31 8.39 4.36 -14.83
CA ALA A 31 8.23 4.98 -13.51
C ALA A 31 8.56 6.48 -13.51
N LYS A 32 9.50 6.91 -14.34
CA LYS A 32 9.95 8.31 -14.49
C LYS A 32 9.22 9.06 -15.61
N ALA A 33 8.08 8.55 -16.07
CA ALA A 33 7.28 9.24 -17.08
C ALA A 33 6.36 10.27 -16.42
N ASP A 34 6.78 11.53 -16.41
CA ASP A 34 5.89 12.62 -16.03
C ASP A 34 5.05 13.08 -17.23
N SER A 35 3.86 13.60 -16.94
CA SER A 35 2.95 14.14 -17.94
C SER A 35 2.35 15.45 -17.47
N ARG A 36 2.07 16.34 -18.43
CA ARG A 36 1.50 17.66 -18.17
C ARG A 36 -0.02 17.61 -18.19
N LEU A 37 -0.64 18.25 -17.20
CA LEU A 37 -2.05 18.63 -17.22
C LEU A 37 -2.12 20.14 -16.97
N GLY A 38 -2.44 20.89 -18.02
CA GLY A 38 -2.32 22.36 -18.00
C GLY A 38 -0.87 22.81 -17.79
N GLN A 39 -0.64 23.63 -16.76
CA GLN A 39 0.68 24.15 -16.40
C GLN A 39 1.44 23.27 -15.39
N HIS A 40 0.82 22.22 -14.86
CA HIS A 40 1.43 21.37 -13.84
C HIS A 40 1.92 20.03 -14.40
N TRP A 41 3.03 19.56 -13.83
CA TRP A 41 3.58 18.23 -14.07
C TRP A 41 3.12 17.27 -12.98
N TYR A 42 2.69 16.09 -13.39
CA TYR A 42 2.28 15.04 -12.47
C TYR A 42 2.94 13.71 -12.85
N PRO A 43 3.35 12.92 -11.84
CA PRO A 43 3.65 11.51 -12.06
C PRO A 43 2.44 10.81 -12.66
N LEU A 44 2.68 9.90 -13.60
CA LEU A 44 1.61 9.24 -14.35
C LEU A 44 0.53 8.55 -13.49
N PRO A 45 0.89 7.83 -12.39
CA PRO A 45 -0.13 7.25 -11.51
C PRO A 45 -1.06 8.30 -10.91
N VAL A 46 -0.51 9.44 -10.47
CA VAL A 46 -1.27 10.55 -9.87
C VAL A 46 -2.16 11.20 -10.92
N LEU A 47 -1.62 11.46 -12.12
CA LEU A 47 -2.38 12.04 -13.22
C LEU A 47 -3.58 11.19 -13.61
N LEU A 48 -3.40 9.88 -13.79
CA LEU A 48 -4.49 8.99 -14.19
C LEU A 48 -5.53 8.85 -13.06
N CYS A 49 -5.11 8.79 -11.79
CA CYS A 49 -6.05 8.80 -10.67
C CYS A 49 -6.85 10.11 -10.60
N LYS A 50 -6.19 11.26 -10.80
CA LYS A 50 -6.85 12.57 -10.85
C LYS A 50 -7.93 12.64 -11.91
N VAL A 51 -7.61 12.21 -13.13
CA VAL A 51 -8.52 12.31 -14.28
C VAL A 51 -9.73 11.39 -14.15
N PHE A 52 -9.54 10.16 -13.67
CA PHE A 52 -10.58 9.12 -13.73
C PHE A 52 -11.27 8.81 -12.40
N ARG A 53 -10.74 9.28 -11.26
CA ARG A 53 -11.27 8.91 -9.94
C ARG A 53 -11.38 10.08 -8.95
N TRP A 54 -10.27 10.76 -8.66
CA TRP A 54 -10.16 11.71 -7.55
C TRP A 54 -9.59 13.05 -8.04
N PRO A 55 -10.44 13.97 -8.55
CA PRO A 55 -9.97 15.22 -9.16
C PRO A 55 -9.18 16.12 -8.21
N ASP A 56 -9.37 15.95 -6.90
CA ASP A 56 -8.74 16.69 -5.82
C ASP A 56 -7.44 16.06 -5.29
N LEU A 57 -7.07 14.84 -5.73
CA LEU A 57 -5.84 14.14 -5.32
C LEU A 57 -4.61 15.00 -5.62
N ARG A 58 -3.73 15.33 -4.65
CA ARG A 58 -2.61 16.26 -4.88
C ARG A 58 -1.28 15.55 -5.06
N HIS A 59 -0.98 14.58 -4.20
CA HIS A 59 0.32 13.93 -4.06
C HIS A 59 0.25 12.42 -4.24
N CYS A 60 1.39 11.80 -4.56
CA CYS A 60 1.48 10.34 -4.67
C CYS A 60 1.36 9.63 -3.32
N SER A 61 1.70 10.31 -2.21
CA SER A 61 1.58 9.79 -0.85
C SER A 61 0.14 9.57 -0.42
N GLU A 62 -0.83 10.21 -1.06
CA GLU A 62 -2.26 10.03 -0.77
C GLU A 62 -2.83 8.73 -1.35
N VAL A 63 -2.05 7.94 -2.08
CA VAL A 63 -2.51 6.68 -2.67
C VAL A 63 -1.58 5.52 -2.34
N LYS A 64 -2.18 4.34 -2.12
CA LYS A 64 -1.46 3.08 -1.98
C LYS A 64 -1.91 2.07 -3.02
N ARG A 65 -1.03 1.14 -3.38
CA ARG A 65 -1.38 0.05 -4.30
C ARG A 65 -2.21 -1.02 -3.59
N LEU A 66 -3.23 -1.51 -4.28
CA LEU A 66 -4.08 -2.60 -3.80
C LEU A 66 -3.40 -3.96 -4.01
N CYS A 67 -3.68 -4.92 -3.14
CA CYS A 67 -3.15 -6.29 -3.22
C CYS A 67 -3.62 -7.07 -4.46
N CYS A 68 -4.77 -6.69 -5.05
CA CYS A 68 -5.28 -7.28 -6.28
C CYS A 68 -4.47 -6.88 -7.52
N CYS A 69 -3.58 -5.88 -7.39
CA CYS A 69 -2.69 -5.47 -8.46
C CYS A 69 -1.54 -6.47 -8.58
N GLU A 70 -1.31 -7.00 -9.78
CA GLU A 70 -0.22 -7.96 -10.02
C GLU A 70 1.18 -7.38 -9.78
N SER A 71 1.31 -6.04 -9.77
CA SER A 71 2.57 -5.36 -9.44
C SER A 71 2.70 -5.03 -7.95
N TYR A 72 1.75 -5.45 -7.10
CA TYR A 72 1.82 -5.25 -5.65
C TYR A 72 3.01 -6.01 -5.06
N GLY A 73 3.79 -5.35 -4.21
CA GLY A 73 4.98 -5.93 -3.58
C GLY A 73 6.15 -6.23 -4.54
N LYS A 74 6.00 -6.02 -5.85
CA LYS A 74 7.06 -6.21 -6.82
C LYS A 74 7.89 -4.95 -6.95
N ALA A 75 9.18 -5.05 -6.64
CA ALA A 75 10.15 -3.99 -6.92
C ALA A 75 10.49 -4.02 -8.42
N HIS A 76 9.74 -3.25 -9.21
CA HIS A 76 10.10 -2.96 -10.60
C HIS A 76 10.69 -1.56 -10.65
N SER A 77 12.01 -1.45 -10.84
CA SER A 77 12.71 -0.16 -10.91
C SER A 77 12.33 0.65 -12.15
N GLU A 78 11.89 -0.01 -13.22
CA GLU A 78 11.63 0.62 -14.51
C GLU A 78 10.15 0.90 -14.78
N LEU A 79 9.26 -0.01 -14.38
CA LEU A 79 7.84 0.02 -14.71
C LEU A 79 6.97 0.08 -13.47
N VAL A 80 5.94 0.93 -13.51
CA VAL A 80 4.96 1.08 -12.44
C VAL A 80 3.54 0.92 -12.99
N CYS A 81 2.70 0.20 -12.24
CA CYS A 81 1.28 0.11 -12.56
C CYS A 81 0.59 1.46 -12.30
N CYS A 82 0.01 2.02 -13.36
CA CYS A 82 -0.69 3.30 -13.36
C CYS A 82 -2.21 3.14 -13.50
N ASN A 83 -2.76 1.91 -13.43
CA ASN A 83 -4.20 1.69 -13.48
C ASN A 83 -4.86 2.34 -12.25
N PRO A 84 -5.76 3.33 -12.42
CA PRO A 84 -6.38 4.03 -11.29
C PRO A 84 -7.11 3.10 -10.34
N HIS A 85 -7.70 2.01 -10.82
CA HIS A 85 -8.48 1.05 -10.02
C HIS A 85 -7.60 0.03 -9.30
N HIS A 86 -6.28 0.06 -9.49
CA HIS A 86 -5.29 -0.70 -8.72
C HIS A 86 -4.68 0.10 -7.56
N LEU A 87 -5.18 1.31 -7.33
CA LEU A 87 -4.75 2.20 -6.25
C LEU A 87 -5.95 2.47 -5.34
N SER A 88 -5.69 2.68 -4.06
CA SER A 88 -6.67 3.18 -3.08
C SER A 88 -6.18 4.51 -2.55
N ARG A 89 -7.09 5.46 -2.37
CA ARG A 89 -6.79 6.66 -1.61
C ARG A 89 -6.61 6.29 -0.15
N LEU A 90 -5.66 6.94 0.50
CA LEU A 90 -5.50 6.90 1.95
C LEU A 90 -6.48 7.90 2.56
N CYS A 91 -7.12 7.51 3.64
CA CYS A 91 -7.88 8.46 4.45
C CYS A 91 -6.88 9.35 5.20
N GLU A 92 -7.10 10.66 5.19
CA GLU A 92 -6.43 11.54 6.14
C GLU A 92 -6.92 11.18 7.54
N LEU A 93 -5.99 11.02 8.49
CA LEU A 93 -6.34 10.81 9.89
C LEU A 93 -6.84 12.15 10.43
N GLU A 94 -8.16 12.30 10.55
CA GLU A 94 -8.80 13.52 11.08
C GLU A 94 -8.47 13.74 12.57
N SER A 95 -8.11 12.68 13.30
CA SER A 95 -7.72 12.74 14.70
C SER A 95 -6.19 12.79 14.86
N PRO A 96 -5.66 13.61 15.80
CA PRO A 96 -4.26 13.52 16.17
C PRO A 96 -3.94 12.08 16.61
N PRO A 97 -2.71 11.59 16.35
CA PRO A 97 -2.36 10.24 16.74
C PRO A 97 -2.47 10.13 18.28
N PRO A 98 -2.88 8.97 18.80
CA PRO A 98 -3.20 8.83 20.22
C PRO A 98 -1.98 9.18 21.10
N PRO A 99 -2.16 9.66 22.35
CA PRO A 99 -1.07 10.21 23.15
C PRO A 99 0.16 9.30 23.29
N TYR A 100 -0.04 7.98 23.30
CA TYR A 100 1.04 6.99 23.41
C TYR A 100 1.92 6.88 22.16
N SER A 101 1.48 7.35 20.99
CA SER A 101 2.29 7.39 19.77
C SER A 101 3.48 8.36 19.85
N ARG A 102 3.47 9.27 20.83
CA ARG A 102 4.58 10.18 21.13
C ARG A 102 5.64 9.59 22.05
N TYR A 103 5.35 8.45 22.68
CA TYR A 103 6.31 7.79 23.55
C TYR A 103 7.24 6.89 22.71
N PRO A 104 8.56 7.06 22.79
CA PRO A 104 9.49 6.20 22.09
C PRO A 104 9.30 4.74 22.53
N MET A 105 9.05 3.84 21.59
CA MET A 105 8.92 2.40 21.87
C MET A 105 10.28 1.77 22.22
N ASP A 106 11.37 2.54 22.17
CA ASP A 106 12.73 2.11 22.47
C ASP A 106 12.89 1.59 23.91
N PHE A 107 12.04 2.01 24.85
CA PHE A 107 12.03 1.52 26.23
C PHE A 107 11.45 0.11 26.39
N LEU A 108 10.76 -0.40 25.37
CA LEU A 108 10.20 -1.76 25.37
C LEU A 108 11.13 -2.77 24.69
N LYS A 109 12.32 -2.34 24.25
CA LYS A 109 13.33 -3.26 23.75
C LYS A 109 13.78 -4.15 24.92
N PRO A 110 13.54 -5.47 24.88
CA PRO A 110 14.06 -6.35 25.91
C PRO A 110 15.58 -6.23 25.87
N THR A 111 16.17 -5.61 26.88
CA THR A 111 17.61 -5.57 27.05
C THR A 111 18.04 -7.01 27.25
N ALA A 112 18.61 -7.60 26.21
CA ALA A 112 19.26 -8.90 26.28
C ALA A 112 20.57 -8.75 27.04
N ASP A 113 20.49 -8.46 28.34
CA ASP A 113 21.59 -8.56 29.29
C ASP A 113 21.02 -9.19 30.56
N CYS A 114 20.72 -10.49 30.46
CA CYS A 114 20.79 -11.36 31.62
C CYS A 114 22.17 -12.03 31.60
N PRO A 115 23.09 -11.68 32.51
CA PRO A 115 24.22 -12.53 32.78
C PRO A 115 23.73 -13.61 33.74
N ASP A 116 23.42 -14.79 33.21
CA ASP A 116 23.88 -16.03 33.81
C ASP A 116 23.74 -17.19 32.83
N SER A 117 24.82 -17.95 32.74
CA SER A 117 25.09 -18.92 31.69
C SER A 117 24.52 -20.31 31.99
N VAL A 118 23.80 -20.85 30.99
CA VAL A 118 23.96 -22.22 30.41
C VAL A 118 23.31 -23.41 31.17
N PRO A 119 22.97 -24.57 30.54
CA PRO A 119 22.72 -24.94 29.13
C PRO A 119 21.32 -25.53 28.84
N SER A 120 21.06 -25.70 27.54
CA SER A 120 20.03 -26.54 26.93
C SER A 120 20.09 -28.03 27.34
N SER A 121 18.93 -28.63 27.64
CA SER A 121 18.50 -30.01 27.33
C SER A 121 17.04 -30.20 27.78
N THR A 122 16.07 -30.16 26.86
CA THR A 122 15.28 -31.31 26.34
C THR A 122 14.64 -32.21 27.40
N GLU A 123 13.31 -32.13 27.55
CA GLU A 123 12.37 -33.24 27.26
C GLU A 123 10.90 -32.85 27.57
N THR A 124 10.05 -33.12 26.58
CA THR A 124 8.64 -33.53 26.56
C THR A 124 7.68 -33.21 27.71
N GLY A 125 6.57 -32.54 27.36
CA GLY A 125 5.24 -33.00 27.80
C GLY A 125 4.33 -31.95 28.44
N GLY A 126 3.13 -31.80 27.87
CA GLY A 126 1.97 -31.30 28.60
C GLY A 126 1.27 -30.10 27.98
N THR A 127 0.39 -30.38 27.03
CA THR A 127 -0.81 -29.59 26.72
C THR A 127 -1.48 -29.10 28.00
N ASN A 128 -1.90 -27.83 28.06
CA ASN A 128 -3.22 -27.40 28.54
C ASN A 128 -3.37 -25.89 28.43
N CYS A 129 -4.02 -25.44 27.35
CA CYS A 129 -4.63 -24.12 27.31
C CYS A 129 -5.91 -24.17 28.15
N VAL A 130 -5.98 -23.40 29.23
CA VAL A 130 -7.27 -23.08 29.87
C VAL A 130 -7.36 -21.56 30.04
N ALA A 131 -8.28 -20.97 29.27
CA ALA A 131 -9.02 -19.78 29.63
C ALA A 131 -10.51 -20.22 29.69
N PRO A 132 -11.46 -19.46 30.26
CA PRO A 132 -11.40 -18.10 30.82
C PRO A 132 -12.11 -17.96 32.18
N GLY A 133 -12.05 -16.77 32.79
CA GLY A 133 -12.91 -16.40 33.92
C GLY A 133 -13.22 -14.90 33.87
N GLY A 134 -14.37 -14.55 33.30
CA GLY A 134 -14.88 -13.18 33.32
C GLY A 134 -15.24 -12.74 34.74
N LEU A 135 -15.13 -11.45 34.99
CA LEU A 135 -15.65 -10.82 36.19
C LEU A 135 -16.68 -9.76 35.78
N SER A 136 -17.76 -9.77 36.55
CA SER A 136 -19.02 -9.03 36.37
C SER A 136 -18.86 -7.52 36.59
#